data_AF-A0A5C6RQI4-F1
#
_entry.id   AF-A0A5C6RQI4-F1
#
_cell.length_a   1.000
_cell.length_b   1.000
_cell.length_c   1.000
_cell.angle_alpha   90.00
_cell.angle_beta   90.00
_cell.angle_gamma   90.00
#
_symmetry.space_group_name_H-M   'P 1'
#
loop_
_entity.id
_entity.type
_entity.pdbx_description
1 polymer ?
#
loop_
_entity_poly.entity_id
_entity_poly.type
_entity_poly.pdbx_seq_one_letter_code
_entity_poly.pdbx_strand_id
1 'polypeptide(L)' 'MNQNSVPKKWKFALLVWIFIYPAVTILSLILLPNINDFHPALKTLIMSLILVVVMAWFYIPFINKKFFVWLRK' A
#
# COMPACT_ATOMS: atom_id res chain seq x y z
N MET A 1 -6.82 -29.11 -20.43
CA MET A 1 -7.03 -28.58 -19.07
C MET A 1 -6.79 -27.07 -19.12
N ASN A 2 -7.85 -26.30 -19.43
CA ASN A 2 -7.72 -24.87 -19.69
C ASN A 2 -7.58 -24.10 -18.38
N GLN A 3 -6.56 -23.25 -18.34
CA GLN A 3 -6.14 -22.51 -17.16
C GLN A 3 -7.22 -21.52 -16.76
N ASN A 4 -7.90 -21.82 -15.65
CA ASN A 4 -8.85 -20.93 -15.01
C ASN A 4 -8.16 -19.60 -14.68
N SER A 5 -8.47 -18.60 -15.49
CA SER A 5 -8.12 -17.18 -15.34
C SER A 5 -8.87 -16.57 -14.15
N VAL A 6 -8.59 -17.09 -12.95
CA VAL A 6 -8.90 -16.37 -11.71
C VAL A 6 -7.97 -15.15 -11.71
N PRO A 7 -8.48 -13.91 -11.53
CA PRO A 7 -7.62 -12.72 -11.51
C PRO A 7 -6.52 -12.99 -10.50
N LYS A 8 -5.27 -13.05 -10.99
CA LYS A 8 -4.15 -13.63 -10.24
C LYS A 8 -3.87 -12.76 -9.01
N LYS A 9 -4.53 -13.09 -7.89
CA LYS A 9 -4.42 -12.43 -6.58
C LYS A 9 -2.96 -12.24 -6.16
N TRP A 10 -2.10 -13.15 -6.58
CA TRP A 10 -0.66 -13.08 -6.32
C TRP A 10 0.06 -11.93 -7.03
N LYS A 11 -0.34 -11.58 -8.26
CA LYS A 11 0.22 -10.41 -8.98
C LYS A 11 -0.20 -9.10 -8.31
N PHE A 12 -1.44 -9.04 -7.82
CA PHE A 12 -1.91 -7.94 -6.99
C PHE A 12 -1.11 -7.86 -5.68
N ALA A 13 -0.91 -8.98 -4.98
CA ALA A 13 -0.16 -9.03 -3.72
C ALA A 13 1.33 -8.68 -3.87
N LEU A 14 1.95 -8.95 -5.02
CA LEU A 14 3.32 -8.52 -5.32
C LEU A 14 3.41 -7.01 -5.55
N LEU A 15 2.45 -6.45 -6.30
CA LEU A 15 2.34 -4.99 -6.45
C LEU A 15 2.12 -4.33 -5.11
N VAL A 16 1.03 -4.74 -4.42
CA VAL A 16 0.99 -4.95 -2.96
C VAL A 16 2.20 -4.49 -2.16
N TRP A 17 3.10 -5.44 -2.14
CA TRP A 17 4.29 -5.44 -1.34
C TRP A 17 5.33 -4.42 -1.82
N ILE A 18 5.53 -4.30 -3.13
CA ILE A 18 6.46 -3.34 -3.75
C ILE A 18 6.09 -1.90 -3.45
N PHE A 19 4.80 -1.59 -3.29
CA PHE A 19 4.35 -0.22 -3.03
C PHE A 19 4.22 0.07 -1.53
N ILE A 20 3.79 -0.93 -0.74
CA ILE A 20 3.76 -0.84 0.72
C ILE A 20 5.14 -0.54 1.29
N TYR A 21 6.16 -1.27 0.87
CA TYR A 21 7.50 -1.15 1.46
C TYR A 21 8.04 0.29 1.39
N PRO A 22 8.15 0.93 0.21
CA PRO A 22 8.63 2.30 0.10
C PRO A 22 7.66 3.30 0.74
N ALA A 23 6.34 3.07 0.70
CA ALA A 23 5.38 3.93 1.36
C ALA A 23 5.62 3.95 2.88
N VAL A 24 5.76 2.77 3.50
CA VAL A 24 6.11 2.62 4.92
C VAL A 24 7.46 3.25 5.21
N THR A 25 8.48 3.01 4.39
CA THR A 25 9.82 3.58 4.58
C THR A 25 9.81 5.10 4.52
N ILE A 26 9.14 5.70 3.54
CA ILE A 26 9.02 7.16 3.39
C ILE A 26 8.24 7.74 4.57
N LEU A 27 7.12 7.11 4.94
CA LEU A 27 6.37 7.47 6.13
C LEU A 27 7.27 7.44 7.36
N SER A 28 8.00 6.35 7.57
CA SER A 28 8.94 6.23 8.69
C SER A 28 9.99 7.34 8.64
N LEU A 29 10.57 7.61 7.48
CA LEU A 29 11.61 8.64 7.32
C LEU A 29 11.10 10.06 7.58
N ILE A 30 9.86 10.37 7.22
CA ILE A 30 9.26 11.70 7.45
C ILE A 30 8.71 11.80 8.87
N LEU A 31 8.10 10.73 9.38
CA LEU A 31 7.34 10.71 10.62
C LEU A 31 8.25 10.47 11.85
N LEU A 32 9.34 9.71 11.73
CA LEU A 32 10.34 9.60 12.81
C LEU A 32 10.89 10.97 13.24
N PRO A 33 11.43 11.81 12.33
CA PRO A 33 11.99 13.10 12.72
C PRO A 33 10.93 14.11 13.13
N ASN A 34 9.73 14.10 12.53
CA ASN A 34 8.65 15.03 12.92
C ASN A 34 8.03 14.72 14.28
N ILE A 35 8.20 13.50 14.78
CA ILE A 35 7.53 13.06 16.01
C ILE A 35 8.54 12.57 17.05
N ASN A 36 9.77 13.09 17.06
CA ASN A 36 10.73 12.77 18.11
C ASN A 36 10.24 13.19 19.51
N ASP A 37 9.35 14.19 19.59
CA ASP A 37 8.83 14.71 20.85
C ASP A 37 7.50 14.10 21.33
N PHE A 38 6.79 13.29 20.52
CA PHE A 38 5.53 12.69 20.97
C PHE A 38 5.67 11.26 21.48
N HIS A 39 4.75 10.89 22.37
CA HIS A 39 4.62 9.56 22.93
C HIS A 39 4.53 8.49 21.83
N PRO A 40 5.27 7.37 21.94
CA PRO A 40 5.35 6.34 20.90
C PRO A 40 3.99 5.81 20.44
N ALA A 41 3.00 5.73 21.34
CA ALA A 41 1.64 5.30 21.00
C ALA A 41 0.95 6.20 19.95
N LEU A 42 1.14 7.53 20.02
CA LEU A 42 0.57 8.46 19.04
C LEU A 42 1.26 8.32 17.68
N LYS A 43 2.58 8.08 17.67
CA LYS A 43 3.33 7.79 16.43
C LYS A 43 2.73 6.60 15.71
N THR A 44 2.52 5.49 16.42
CA THR A 44 1.95 4.27 15.82
C THR A 44 0.54 4.49 15.31
N LEU A 45 -0.27 5.26 16.03
CA LEU A 45 -1.65 5.56 15.64
C LEU A 45 -1.67 6.38 14.33
N ILE A 46 -0.89 7.46 14.24
CA ILE A 46 -0.78 8.30 13.05
C ILE A 46 -0.21 7.51 11.88
N MET A 47 0.84 6.73 12.10
CA MET A 47 1.49 5.92 11.07
C MET A 47 0.52 4.87 10.51
N SER A 48 -0.23 4.19 11.37
CA SER A 48 -1.29 3.25 10.99
C SER A 48 -2.38 3.94 10.17
N LEU A 49 -2.86 5.08 10.63
CA LEU A 49 -3.94 5.81 9.99
C LEU A 49 -3.55 6.28 8.58
N ILE A 50 -2.34 6.86 8.44
CA ILE A 50 -1.84 7.25 7.12
C ILE A 50 -1.62 6.03 6.23
N LEU A 51 -1.05 4.95 6.76
CA LEU A 51 -0.82 3.73 5.99
C LEU A 51 -2.13 3.16 5.43
N VAL A 52 -3.17 3.09 6.26
CA VAL A 52 -4.51 2.63 5.87
C VAL A 52 -5.12 3.56 4.83
N VAL A 53 -5.05 4.88 5.01
CA VAL A 53 -5.58 5.86 4.05
C VAL A 53 -4.84 5.77 2.71
N VAL A 54 -3.51 5.66 2.73
CA VAL A 54 -2.71 5.47 1.52
C VAL A 54 -3.10 4.17 0.81
N MET A 55 -3.34 3.09 1.55
CA MET A 55 -3.83 1.84 0.96
C MET A 55 -5.26 1.96 0.39
N ALA A 56 -6.19 2.58 1.10
CA ALA A 56 -7.56 2.69 0.61
C ALA A 56 -7.64 3.65 -0.60
N TRP A 57 -6.89 4.74 -0.57
CA TRP A 57 -7.09 5.88 -1.45
C TRP A 57 -6.07 6.01 -2.56
N PHE A 58 -4.86 5.49 -2.41
CA PHE A 58 -3.87 5.44 -3.49
C PHE A 58 -3.88 4.07 -4.16
N TYR A 59 -3.95 2.99 -3.38
CA TYR A 59 -3.79 1.62 -3.87
C TYR A 59 -4.94 1.14 -4.74
N ILE A 60 -6.16 1.27 -4.23
CA ILE A 60 -7.38 0.86 -4.94
C ILE A 60 -7.46 1.56 -6.30
N PRO A 61 -7.38 2.90 -6.40
CA PRO A 61 -7.44 3.56 -7.70
C PRO A 61 -6.20 3.33 -8.56
N PHE A 62 -5.01 3.14 -7.99
CA PHE A 62 -3.81 2.89 -8.80
C PHE A 62 -3.84 1.53 -9.49
N ILE A 63 -4.30 0.48 -8.80
CA ILE A 63 -4.61 -0.79 -9.47
C ILE A 63 -5.77 -0.64 -10.43
N ASN A 64 -6.85 0.03 -10.04
CA ASN A 64 -8.00 0.18 -10.92
C ASN A 64 -7.71 1.05 -12.16
N LYS A 65 -6.70 1.92 -12.14
CA LYS A 65 -6.25 2.67 -13.33
C LYS A 65 -5.21 1.90 -14.15
N LYS A 66 -4.19 1.37 -13.48
CA LYS A 66 -2.97 0.86 -14.15
C LYS A 66 -3.07 -0.61 -14.51
N PHE A 67 -3.82 -1.37 -13.73
CA PHE A 67 -4.00 -2.81 -13.92
C PHE A 67 -5.36 -3.20 -14.52
N PHE A 68 -6.29 -2.28 -14.76
CA PHE A 68 -7.56 -2.59 -15.42
C PHE A 68 -7.37 -3.20 -16.82
N VAL A 69 -6.40 -2.67 -17.58
CA VAL A 69 -6.05 -3.15 -18.92
C VAL A 69 -5.35 -4.52 -18.85
N TRP A 70 -4.62 -4.80 -17.77
CA TRP A 70 -3.85 -6.03 -17.59
C TRP A 70 -4.61 -7.13 -16.83
N LEU A 71 -5.66 -6.79 -16.07
CA LEU A 71 -6.59 -7.75 -15.48
C LEU A 71 -7.60 -8.26 -16.53
N ARG A 72 -7.89 -7.44 -17.54
CA ARG A 72 -8.81 -7.76 -18.63
C ARG A 72 -8.13 -8.55 -19.77
N LYS A 73 -6.80 -8.59 -19.83
CA LYS A 73 -6.00 -9.25 -20.86
C LYS A 73 -5.29 -10.49 -20.29
#